data_AF-A0A8M9Q703-F1
#
_entry.id   AF-A0A8M9Q703-F1
#
_cell.length_a   1.000
_cell.length_b   1.000
_cell.length_c   1.000
_cell.angle_alpha   90.00
_cell.angle_beta   90.00
_cell.angle_gamma   90.00
#
_symmetry.space_group_name_H-M   'P 1'
#
loop_
_entity.id
_entity.type
_entity.pdbx_description
1 polymer ?
#
loop_
_entity_poly.entity_id
_entity_poly.type
_entity_poly.pdbx_seq_one_letter_code
_entity_poly.pdbx_strand_id
1 'polypeptide(L)'
;MESLQAEIAFLSGETEQDRERRQHHLQPPLSVFPESSMALTHPALDQTSLVTDSIEAFGPVQYDPAAGFMIFYDIIIGIEAALRSVRLLAGLYCNGQPLGQTIAMPPVQCQPAGSLLSTKIPGNYAILAAKQPVPSVQPSPDFSLVMEIQTLRGLDFYNHETEGFATFGWAKLELFDQHNQVHSGFWRLPFHFLPVQAALSSFQLNSMPQLSKMEVCLRIVNACDGDARSFAKMDPNINLYKYFTVVTKSNSGTI
;
A
#
# COMPACT_ATOMS: atom_id res chain seq x y z
N MET A 1 -36.33 16.41 -33.03
CA MET A 1 -35.36 17.35 -32.43
C MET A 1 -35.95 18.20 -31.30
N GLU A 2 -37.27 18.40 -31.21
CA GLU A 2 -37.88 19.27 -30.17
C GLU A 2 -37.82 18.70 -28.74
N SER A 3 -37.72 17.39 -28.55
CA SER A 3 -37.66 16.76 -27.22
C SER A 3 -36.36 17.02 -26.46
N LEU A 4 -35.23 17.19 -27.16
CA LEU A 4 -33.91 17.38 -26.51
C LEU A 4 -33.73 18.83 -26.03
N GLN A 5 -34.31 19.81 -26.73
CA GLN A 5 -34.27 21.22 -26.31
C GLN A 5 -35.13 21.48 -25.07
N ALA A 6 -36.25 20.77 -24.91
CA ALA A 6 -37.09 20.88 -23.71
C ALA A 6 -36.38 20.34 -22.46
N GLU A 7 -35.61 19.26 -22.60
CA GLU A 7 -34.88 18.64 -21.50
C GLU A 7 -33.67 19.48 -21.05
N ILE A 8 -32.95 20.11 -21.97
CA ILE A 8 -31.86 21.05 -21.65
C ILE A 8 -32.41 22.29 -20.93
N ALA A 9 -33.55 22.83 -21.39
CA ALA A 9 -34.19 23.96 -20.73
C ALA A 9 -34.64 23.61 -19.30
N PHE A 10 -35.23 22.42 -19.12
CA PHE A 10 -35.65 21.93 -17.80
C PHE A 10 -34.46 21.78 -16.84
N LEU A 11 -33.39 21.13 -17.27
CA LEU A 11 -32.18 20.92 -16.44
C LEU A 11 -31.50 22.25 -16.07
N SER A 12 -31.48 23.23 -16.97
CA SER A 12 -30.91 24.56 -16.70
C SER A 12 -31.70 25.35 -15.65
N GLY A 13 -33.04 25.18 -15.62
CA GLY A 13 -33.88 25.81 -14.60
C GLY A 13 -33.71 25.19 -13.21
N GLU A 14 -33.51 23.87 -13.14
CA GLU A 14 -33.31 23.15 -11.88
C GLU A 14 -31.95 23.51 -11.23
N THR A 15 -30.91 23.75 -12.05
CA THR A 15 -29.58 24.12 -11.54
C THR A 15 -29.53 25.54 -10.96
N GLU A 16 -30.29 26.50 -11.51
CA GLU A 16 -30.34 27.86 -10.94
C GLU A 16 -31.16 27.88 -9.64
N GLN A 17 -32.25 27.10 -9.56
CA GLN A 17 -33.09 27.03 -8.36
C GLN A 17 -32.36 26.40 -7.16
N ASP A 18 -31.48 25.42 -7.38
CA ASP A 18 -30.67 24.83 -6.31
C ASP A 18 -29.53 25.77 -5.86
N ARG A 19 -29.09 26.68 -6.73
CA ARG A 19 -28.10 27.72 -6.41
C ARG A 19 -28.70 28.82 -5.52
N GLU A 20 -29.93 29.24 -5.79
CA GLU A 20 -30.65 30.22 -4.95
C GLU A 20 -30.97 29.67 -3.56
N ARG A 21 -31.35 28.39 -3.45
CA ARG A 21 -31.61 27.74 -2.14
C ARG A 21 -30.37 27.67 -1.25
N ARG A 22 -29.17 27.52 -1.83
CA ARG A 22 -27.91 27.48 -1.06
C ARG A 22 -27.42 28.85 -0.61
N GLN A 23 -27.84 29.94 -1.25
CA GLN A 23 -27.45 31.29 -0.87
C GLN A 23 -28.21 31.83 0.36
N HIS A 24 -29.39 31.28 0.68
CA HIS A 24 -30.19 31.72 1.83
C HIS A 24 -29.79 31.08 3.19
N HIS A 25 -28.68 30.33 3.27
CA HIS A 25 -28.29 29.62 4.50
C HIS A 25 -26.91 30.00 5.08
N LEU A 26 -26.36 31.16 4.72
CA LEU A 26 -25.14 31.69 5.31
C LEU A 26 -25.41 33.02 6.05
N GLN A 27 -25.81 32.92 7.31
CA GLN A 27 -25.65 34.02 8.29
C GLN A 27 -25.02 33.46 9.58
N PRO A 28 -23.86 33.98 10.03
CA PRO A 28 -23.34 33.72 11.37
C PRO A 28 -23.94 34.74 12.37
N PRO A 29 -24.29 34.34 13.60
CA PRO A 29 -24.70 35.29 14.62
C PRO A 29 -23.49 36.03 15.20
N LEU A 30 -23.59 37.36 15.24
CA LEU A 30 -22.66 38.25 15.95
C LEU A 30 -22.93 38.17 17.47
N SER A 31 -21.93 37.75 18.25
CA SER A 31 -21.91 37.91 19.70
C SER A 31 -20.99 39.07 20.09
N VAL A 32 -21.62 40.15 20.53
CA VAL A 32 -21.05 41.29 21.24
C VAL A 32 -20.81 40.87 22.70
N PHE A 33 -19.65 41.17 23.31
CA PHE A 33 -19.45 41.56 24.73
C PHE A 33 -17.95 41.80 25.03
N PRO A 34 -17.58 42.56 26.09
CA PRO A 34 -16.56 43.61 26.01
C PRO A 34 -15.24 43.30 26.73
N GLU A 35 -14.26 44.14 26.42
CA GLU A 35 -12.95 44.29 27.08
C GLU A 35 -13.01 44.21 28.62
N SER A 36 -12.10 43.41 29.19
CA SER A 36 -11.51 43.73 30.48
C SER A 36 -10.02 43.39 30.45
N SER A 37 -9.23 44.46 30.52
CA SER A 37 -7.79 44.46 30.62
C SER A 37 -7.40 44.33 32.09
N MET A 38 -6.66 43.29 32.47
CA MET A 38 -5.74 43.36 33.61
C MET A 38 -4.51 42.51 33.32
N ALA A 39 -3.39 43.21 33.17
CA ALA A 39 -2.05 42.65 33.07
C ALA A 39 -1.59 42.10 34.42
N LEU A 40 -0.90 40.95 34.40
CA LEU A 40 0.11 40.63 35.40
C LEU A 40 1.33 40.00 34.72
N THR A 41 2.41 40.76 34.78
CA THR A 41 3.84 40.50 34.49
C THR A 41 4.36 39.23 35.20
N HIS A 42 5.11 38.30 34.60
CA HIS A 42 6.53 38.27 34.13
C HIS A 42 6.85 36.80 33.69
N PRO A 43 8.08 36.43 33.28
CA PRO A 43 9.03 36.98 32.32
C PRO A 43 9.28 36.00 31.14
N ALA A 44 9.97 36.47 30.11
CA ALA A 44 10.37 35.71 28.92
C ALA A 44 11.20 34.45 29.26
N LEU A 45 10.73 33.30 28.77
CA LEU A 45 11.56 32.14 28.48
C LEU A 45 11.48 31.88 26.97
N ASP A 46 12.65 31.84 26.36
CA ASP A 46 12.89 31.55 24.94
C ASP A 46 12.03 30.39 24.43
N GLN A 47 11.09 30.70 23.54
CA GLN A 47 10.46 29.71 22.67
C GLN A 47 11.42 29.39 21.52
N THR A 48 12.48 28.67 21.83
CA THR A 48 13.08 27.72 20.89
C THR A 48 12.86 26.32 21.44
N SER A 49 11.58 25.93 21.55
CA SER A 49 11.21 24.54 21.70
C SER A 49 11.45 23.86 20.35
N LEU A 50 12.57 23.16 20.32
CA LEU A 50 12.94 22.14 19.35
C LEU A 50 11.70 21.35 18.93
N VAL A 51 11.39 21.41 17.64
CA VAL A 51 10.54 20.44 16.95
C VAL A 51 11.28 19.10 16.95
N THR A 52 11.30 18.43 18.10
CA THR A 52 11.91 17.11 18.25
C THR A 52 11.30 16.44 19.48
N ASP A 53 10.00 16.16 19.44
CA ASP A 53 9.41 15.17 20.35
C ASP A 53 8.02 14.80 19.86
N SER A 54 7.89 13.60 19.28
CA SER A 54 6.64 12.79 19.19
C SER A 54 6.76 11.57 18.25
N ILE A 55 7.98 11.11 17.93
CA ILE A 55 8.21 9.78 17.34
C ILE A 55 8.93 8.91 18.37
N GLU A 56 8.50 8.90 19.63
CA GLU A 56 9.03 7.98 20.65
C GLU A 56 8.12 8.04 21.88
N ALA A 57 6.99 7.34 21.85
CA ALA A 57 6.16 7.16 23.06
C ALA A 57 5.33 5.87 23.10
N PHE A 58 5.30 5.08 22.03
CA PHE A 58 4.67 3.77 22.06
C PHE A 58 5.65 2.77 21.46
N GLY A 59 6.09 1.81 22.27
CA GLY A 59 6.77 0.62 21.76
C GLY A 59 5.89 -0.11 20.73
N PRO A 60 6.44 -1.07 19.98
CA PRO A 60 5.68 -1.77 18.94
C PRO A 60 4.37 -2.31 19.53
N VAL A 61 3.23 -1.88 18.97
CA VAL A 61 1.91 -2.35 19.40
C VAL A 61 1.88 -3.86 19.21
N GLN A 62 1.62 -4.59 20.29
CA GLN A 62 1.55 -6.04 20.26
C GLN A 62 0.44 -6.48 19.29
N TYR A 63 0.70 -7.52 18.52
CA TYR A 63 -0.27 -8.07 17.59
C TYR A 63 -1.48 -8.64 18.34
N ASP A 64 -2.70 -8.23 17.95
CA ASP A 64 -3.95 -8.82 18.43
C ASP A 64 -4.49 -9.82 17.39
N PRO A 65 -4.50 -11.13 17.69
CA PRO A 65 -5.03 -12.15 16.80
C PRO A 65 -6.50 -11.98 16.45
N ALA A 66 -7.31 -11.39 17.33
CA ALA A 66 -8.74 -11.18 17.08
C ALA A 66 -8.96 -10.06 16.06
N ALA A 67 -8.21 -8.97 16.16
CA ALA A 67 -8.29 -7.85 15.22
C ALA A 67 -7.60 -8.15 13.87
N GLY A 68 -6.48 -8.87 13.90
CA GLY A 68 -5.71 -9.19 12.69
C GLY A 68 -4.90 -8.00 12.16
N PHE A 69 -4.77 -7.89 10.84
CA PHE A 69 -4.00 -6.83 10.19
C PHE A 69 -4.56 -6.48 8.81
N MET A 70 -4.06 -5.39 8.22
CA MET A 70 -4.39 -4.95 6.87
C MET A 70 -3.14 -4.92 5.99
N ILE A 71 -3.25 -5.47 4.77
CA ILE A 71 -2.23 -5.38 3.73
C ILE A 71 -2.68 -4.31 2.72
N PHE A 72 -1.81 -3.35 2.45
CA PHE A 72 -1.98 -2.36 1.39
C PHE A 72 -1.02 -2.70 0.26
N TYR A 73 -1.54 -2.89 -0.94
CA TYR A 73 -0.75 -3.09 -2.15
C TYR A 73 -0.65 -1.75 -2.86
N ASP A 74 0.50 -1.10 -2.77
CA ASP A 74 0.63 0.30 -3.17
C ASP A 74 1.01 0.41 -4.65
N ILE A 75 2.15 -0.16 -5.04
CA ILE A 75 2.75 0.03 -6.37
C ILE A 75 3.66 -1.14 -6.76
N ILE A 76 3.72 -1.44 -8.07
CA ILE A 76 4.75 -2.28 -8.69
C ILE A 76 5.70 -1.36 -9.44
N ILE A 77 7.00 -1.54 -9.25
CA ILE A 77 8.05 -0.73 -9.86
C ILE A 77 9.00 -1.61 -10.67
N GLY A 78 9.82 -0.98 -11.51
CA GLY A 78 10.83 -1.67 -12.32
C GLY A 78 10.25 -2.51 -13.45
N ILE A 79 9.01 -2.25 -13.85
CA ILE A 79 8.28 -2.97 -14.88
C ILE A 79 8.98 -2.78 -16.23
N GLU A 80 9.17 -3.86 -16.98
CA GLU A 80 9.76 -3.79 -18.31
C GLU A 80 8.91 -2.95 -19.27
N ALA A 81 9.56 -2.19 -20.15
CA ALA A 81 8.89 -1.26 -21.08
C ALA A 81 7.90 -1.95 -22.05
N ALA A 82 8.11 -3.25 -22.31
CA ALA A 82 7.24 -4.05 -23.17
C ALA A 82 5.88 -4.38 -22.51
N LEU A 83 5.81 -4.40 -21.18
CA LEU A 83 4.59 -4.75 -20.46
C LEU A 83 3.66 -3.54 -20.35
N ARG A 84 2.45 -3.67 -20.90
CA ARG A 84 1.46 -2.59 -20.96
C ARG A 84 0.47 -2.59 -19.81
N SER A 85 0.10 -3.78 -19.34
CA SER A 85 -0.88 -3.96 -18.27
C SER A 85 -0.47 -5.14 -17.40
N VAL A 86 -0.60 -4.97 -16.10
CA VAL A 86 -0.29 -6.00 -15.10
C VAL A 86 -1.45 -6.18 -14.14
N ARG A 87 -1.55 -7.36 -13.55
CA ARG A 87 -2.50 -7.72 -12.51
C ARG A 87 -1.76 -8.43 -11.39
N LEU A 88 -2.04 -8.09 -10.13
CA LEU A 88 -1.47 -8.79 -8.98
C LEU A 88 -2.49 -9.77 -8.40
N LEU A 89 -2.04 -10.99 -8.16
CA LEU A 89 -2.74 -12.03 -7.41
C LEU A 89 -2.05 -12.18 -6.06
N ALA A 90 -2.81 -12.29 -4.98
CA ALA A 90 -2.31 -12.39 -3.61
C ALA A 90 -3.00 -13.55 -2.88
N GLY A 91 -2.22 -14.51 -2.40
CA GLY A 91 -2.70 -15.64 -1.61
C GLY A 91 -1.98 -15.71 -0.27
N LEU A 92 -2.71 -16.08 0.78
CA LEU A 92 -2.14 -16.38 2.09
C LEU A 92 -1.77 -17.85 2.13
N TYR A 93 -0.66 -18.18 2.79
CA TYR A 93 -0.13 -19.54 2.88
C TYR A 93 0.32 -19.83 4.31
N CYS A 94 0.19 -21.07 4.73
CA CYS A 94 0.78 -21.58 5.96
C CYS A 94 1.55 -22.86 5.63
N ASN A 95 2.83 -22.89 5.99
CA ASN A 95 3.73 -24.01 5.70
C ASN A 95 3.69 -24.44 4.20
N GLY A 96 3.70 -23.44 3.31
CA GLY A 96 3.63 -23.63 1.86
C GLY A 96 2.27 -24.09 1.31
N GLN A 97 1.24 -24.26 2.15
CA GLN A 97 -0.12 -24.61 1.72
C GLN A 97 -1.01 -23.37 1.64
N PRO A 98 -1.82 -23.20 0.57
CA PRO A 98 -2.69 -22.04 0.42
C PRO A 98 -3.80 -22.05 1.49
N LEU A 99 -4.05 -20.87 2.04
CA LEU A 99 -5.12 -20.58 2.98
C LEU A 99 -6.23 -19.84 2.25
N GLY A 100 -7.29 -20.57 1.89
CA GLY A 100 -8.44 -20.01 1.20
C GLY A 100 -8.14 -19.64 -0.26
N GLN A 101 -8.88 -18.66 -0.77
CA GLN A 101 -8.82 -18.25 -2.17
C GLN A 101 -7.80 -17.12 -2.38
N THR A 102 -7.02 -17.22 -3.46
CA THR A 102 -6.17 -16.13 -3.95
C THR A 102 -7.04 -14.95 -4.43
N ILE A 103 -6.75 -13.76 -3.93
CA ILE A 103 -7.42 -12.52 -4.31
C ILE A 103 -6.72 -11.94 -5.53
N ALA A 104 -7.48 -11.58 -6.55
CA ALA A 104 -6.94 -11.05 -7.79
C ALA A 104 -7.36 -9.58 -7.97
N MET A 105 -6.40 -8.66 -7.86
CA MET A 105 -6.63 -7.21 -7.96
C MET A 105 -7.06 -6.82 -9.38
N PRO A 106 -7.70 -5.66 -9.61
CA PRO A 106 -8.00 -5.20 -10.96
C PRO A 106 -6.72 -5.06 -11.81
N PRO A 107 -6.75 -5.34 -13.12
CA PRO A 107 -5.64 -5.01 -14.01
C PRO A 107 -5.38 -3.52 -14.04
N VAL A 108 -4.11 -3.14 -14.07
CA VAL A 108 -3.64 -1.76 -14.03
C VAL A 108 -2.66 -1.49 -15.17
N GLN A 109 -2.77 -0.31 -15.77
CA GLN A 109 -1.92 0.10 -16.89
C GLN A 109 -0.56 0.56 -16.40
N CYS A 110 0.50 0.07 -17.04
CA CYS A 110 1.87 0.45 -16.76
C CYS A 110 2.13 1.90 -17.23
N GLN A 111 2.68 2.71 -16.34
CA GLN A 111 3.04 4.09 -16.58
C GLN A 111 4.57 4.23 -16.66
N PRO A 112 5.10 5.08 -17.55
CA PRO A 112 6.53 5.43 -17.53
C PRO A 112 6.90 6.11 -16.21
N ALA A 113 7.98 5.68 -15.56
CA ALA A 113 8.42 6.24 -14.26
C ALA A 113 8.65 7.76 -14.25
N GLY A 114 8.96 8.36 -15.40
CA GLY A 114 9.14 9.81 -15.53
C GLY A 114 10.05 10.39 -14.44
N SER A 115 9.69 11.53 -13.88
CA SER A 115 10.34 12.13 -12.69
C SER A 115 9.67 11.71 -11.37
N LEU A 116 8.61 10.88 -11.41
CA LEU A 116 7.80 10.55 -10.23
C LEU A 116 8.56 9.63 -9.26
N LEU A 117 9.32 8.70 -9.82
CA LEU A 117 10.23 7.84 -9.08
C LEU A 117 11.64 8.38 -9.32
N SER A 118 12.38 8.63 -8.24
CA SER A 118 13.78 9.10 -8.29
C SER A 118 14.55 8.41 -9.41
N THR A 119 15.49 9.11 -10.07
CA THR A 119 16.33 8.62 -11.19
C THR A 119 17.07 7.29 -10.91
N LYS A 120 17.01 6.79 -9.68
CA LYS A 120 17.56 5.52 -9.19
C LYS A 120 16.70 4.29 -9.50
N ILE A 121 15.41 4.42 -9.83
CA ILE A 121 14.55 3.26 -10.18
C ILE A 121 14.28 3.25 -11.69
N PRO A 122 15.01 2.45 -12.47
CA PRO A 122 14.75 2.32 -13.90
C PRO A 122 13.50 1.46 -14.15
N GLY A 123 12.72 1.79 -15.18
CA GLY A 123 11.58 1.00 -15.66
C GLY A 123 10.24 1.73 -15.55
N ASN A 124 9.17 1.05 -15.93
CA ASN A 124 7.79 1.50 -15.74
C ASN A 124 7.29 1.16 -14.32
N TYR A 125 6.14 1.69 -13.95
CA TYR A 125 5.45 1.36 -12.71
C TYR A 125 3.95 1.15 -12.93
N ALA A 126 3.27 0.53 -11.97
CA ALA A 126 1.82 0.40 -11.97
C ALA A 126 1.28 0.58 -10.55
N ILE A 127 0.34 1.49 -10.37
CA ILE A 127 -0.30 1.76 -9.08
C ILE A 127 -1.41 0.74 -8.86
N LEU A 128 -1.34 0.00 -7.75
CA LEU A 128 -2.35 -0.99 -7.38
C LEU A 128 -3.43 -0.38 -6.49
N ALA A 129 -3.02 0.39 -5.49
CA ALA A 129 -3.89 1.05 -4.50
C ALA A 129 -5.00 0.14 -3.92
N ALA A 130 -4.69 -1.15 -3.70
CA ALA A 130 -5.63 -2.14 -3.21
C ALA A 130 -5.39 -2.43 -1.71
N LYS A 131 -6.44 -2.89 -1.02
CA LYS A 131 -6.38 -3.25 0.40
C LYS A 131 -6.95 -4.64 0.61
N GLN A 132 -6.32 -5.41 1.48
CA GLN A 132 -6.80 -6.71 1.92
C GLN A 132 -6.83 -6.74 3.45
N PRO A 133 -8.02 -6.76 4.07
CA PRO A 133 -8.13 -7.09 5.49
C PRO A 133 -7.81 -8.58 5.71
N VAL A 134 -7.09 -8.88 6.78
CA VAL A 134 -6.73 -10.23 7.21
C VAL A 134 -7.15 -10.41 8.67
N PRO A 135 -8.45 -10.65 8.93
CA PRO A 135 -8.98 -10.73 10.29
C PRO A 135 -8.69 -12.09 10.93
N SER A 136 -8.70 -12.13 12.27
CA SER A 136 -8.75 -13.37 13.05
C SER A 136 -7.61 -14.37 12.77
N VAL A 137 -6.41 -13.90 12.46
CA VAL A 137 -5.26 -14.76 12.13
C VAL A 137 -4.43 -15.06 13.37
N GLN A 138 -4.26 -16.36 13.65
CA GLN A 138 -3.32 -16.83 14.66
C GLN A 138 -1.88 -16.59 14.18
N PRO A 139 -1.02 -15.95 15.00
CA PRO A 139 0.38 -15.75 14.67
C PRO A 139 1.10 -17.06 14.41
N SER A 140 1.86 -17.11 13.33
CA SER A 140 2.77 -18.22 13.06
C SER A 140 3.89 -17.79 12.12
N PRO A 141 5.16 -18.15 12.40
CA PRO A 141 6.29 -17.88 11.50
C PRO A 141 6.14 -18.58 10.14
N ASP A 142 5.33 -19.64 10.05
CA ASP A 142 5.07 -20.35 8.79
C ASP A 142 4.04 -19.64 7.90
N PHE A 143 3.41 -18.57 8.42
CA PHE A 143 2.38 -17.81 7.73
C PHE A 143 3.02 -16.79 6.80
N SER A 144 2.63 -16.84 5.52
CA SER A 144 3.24 -16.02 4.48
C SER A 144 2.23 -15.52 3.46
N LEU A 145 2.56 -14.39 2.87
CA LEU A 145 1.90 -13.83 1.71
C LEU A 145 2.69 -14.25 0.47
N VAL A 146 2.03 -14.89 -0.48
CA VAL A 146 2.58 -15.18 -1.80
C VAL A 146 1.80 -14.35 -2.81
N MET A 147 2.53 -13.65 -3.68
CA MET A 147 1.96 -12.82 -4.72
C MET A 147 2.45 -13.27 -6.08
N GLU A 148 1.55 -13.29 -7.04
CA GLU A 148 1.85 -13.58 -8.43
C GLU A 148 1.55 -12.35 -9.27
N ILE A 149 2.48 -11.96 -10.14
CA ILE A 149 2.21 -10.93 -11.13
C ILE A 149 1.83 -11.58 -12.44
N GLN A 150 0.70 -11.15 -12.99
CA GLN A 150 0.24 -11.52 -14.31
C GLN A 150 0.36 -10.34 -15.26
N THR A 151 0.68 -10.64 -16.52
CA THR A 151 0.60 -9.69 -17.63
C THR A 151 -0.34 -10.24 -18.68
N LEU A 152 -0.95 -9.36 -19.46
CA LEU A 152 -1.67 -9.77 -20.66
C LEU A 152 -0.69 -10.50 -21.57
N ARG A 153 -1.04 -11.72 -22.01
CA ARG A 153 -0.25 -12.47 -22.97
C ARG A 153 -0.37 -11.78 -24.34
N GLY A 154 0.77 -11.54 -24.99
CA GLY A 154 0.81 -10.97 -26.33
C GLY A 154 0.46 -12.01 -27.40
N LEU A 155 0.83 -11.70 -28.66
CA LEU A 155 0.78 -12.64 -29.78
C LEU A 155 1.65 -13.86 -29.49
N ASP A 156 1.14 -15.07 -29.76
CA ASP A 156 1.93 -16.30 -29.71
C ASP A 156 2.90 -16.42 -30.91
N PHE A 157 3.69 -17.51 -30.96
CA PHE A 157 4.62 -17.79 -32.07
C PHE A 157 3.94 -17.92 -33.45
N TYR A 158 2.62 -18.02 -33.49
CA TYR A 158 1.80 -18.09 -34.70
C TYR A 158 1.00 -16.81 -34.97
N ASN A 159 1.29 -15.72 -34.23
CA ASN A 159 0.56 -14.46 -34.29
C ASN A 159 -0.94 -14.60 -33.99
N HIS A 160 -1.34 -15.57 -33.16
CA HIS A 160 -2.66 -15.58 -32.57
C HIS A 160 -2.66 -14.76 -31.29
N GLU A 161 -3.61 -13.83 -31.19
CA GLU A 161 -3.89 -13.13 -29.95
C GLU A 161 -4.30 -14.17 -28.91
N THR A 162 -3.45 -14.42 -27.93
CA THR A 162 -3.84 -15.28 -26.81
C THR A 162 -4.56 -14.39 -25.81
N GLU A 163 -5.89 -14.35 -25.88
CA GLU A 163 -6.71 -13.69 -24.85
C GLU A 163 -6.42 -14.34 -23.50
N GLY A 164 -5.76 -13.62 -22.59
CA GLY A 164 -5.57 -14.10 -21.23
C GLY A 164 -4.44 -13.43 -20.48
N PHE A 165 -4.58 -13.39 -19.16
CA PHE A 165 -3.50 -13.07 -18.25
C PHE A 165 -2.65 -14.32 -18.01
N ALA A 166 -1.33 -14.18 -18.09
CA ALA A 166 -0.39 -15.23 -17.76
C ALA A 166 0.49 -14.78 -16.60
N THR A 167 0.71 -15.67 -15.63
CA THR A 167 1.67 -15.42 -14.55
C THR A 167 3.07 -15.29 -15.16
N PHE A 168 3.75 -14.21 -14.80
CA PHE A 168 5.08 -13.84 -15.29
C PHE A 168 6.13 -13.98 -14.20
N GLY A 169 5.74 -13.80 -12.94
CA GLY A 169 6.62 -13.93 -11.79
C GLY A 169 5.87 -13.99 -10.47
N TRP A 170 6.61 -14.17 -9.39
CA TRP A 170 6.03 -14.25 -8.05
C TRP A 170 6.95 -13.67 -6.98
N ALA A 171 6.37 -13.24 -5.86
CA ALA A 171 7.07 -12.71 -4.71
C ALA A 171 6.50 -13.35 -3.43
N LYS A 172 7.29 -13.40 -2.36
CA LYS A 172 6.84 -13.93 -1.06
C LYS A 172 7.31 -13.03 0.08
N LEU A 173 6.48 -12.95 1.11
CA LEU A 173 6.78 -12.30 2.38
C LEU A 173 6.31 -13.18 3.54
N GLU A 174 7.21 -13.51 4.47
CA GLU A 174 6.81 -14.04 5.78
C GLU A 174 6.11 -12.93 6.55
N LEU A 175 4.94 -13.24 7.13
CA LEU A 175 4.06 -12.24 7.74
C LEU A 175 4.29 -12.09 9.23
N PHE A 176 4.84 -13.11 9.89
CA PHE A 176 5.20 -13.07 11.30
C PHE A 176 6.65 -13.49 11.50
N ASP A 177 7.27 -12.93 12.52
CA ASP A 177 8.61 -13.32 12.95
C ASP A 177 8.57 -14.56 13.89
N GLN A 178 9.75 -15.05 14.27
CA GLN A 178 9.90 -16.14 15.23
C GLN A 178 9.32 -15.86 16.64
N HIS A 179 8.99 -14.61 16.95
CA HIS A 179 8.36 -14.20 18.20
C HIS A 179 6.86 -13.93 18.03
N ASN A 180 6.26 -14.41 16.93
CA ASN A 180 4.85 -14.24 16.62
C ASN A 180 4.42 -12.78 16.51
N GLN A 181 5.35 -11.88 16.18
CA GLN A 181 5.04 -10.48 15.88
C GLN A 181 4.83 -10.32 14.38
N VAL A 182 3.78 -9.60 14.01
CA VAL A 182 3.52 -9.27 12.61
C VAL A 182 4.65 -8.38 12.07
N HIS A 183 5.08 -8.64 10.84
CA HIS A 183 6.02 -7.80 10.11
C HIS A 183 5.32 -6.53 9.62
N SER A 184 4.92 -5.64 10.55
CA SER A 184 4.36 -4.34 10.20
C SER A 184 5.39 -3.39 9.59
N GLY A 185 4.91 -2.49 8.72
CA GLY A 185 5.73 -1.47 8.06
C GLY A 185 5.62 -1.49 6.53
N PHE A 186 6.60 -0.89 5.87
CA PHE A 186 6.67 -0.70 4.42
C PHE A 186 7.68 -1.67 3.82
N TRP A 187 7.24 -2.51 2.88
CA TRP A 187 8.03 -3.62 2.35
C TRP A 187 8.23 -3.52 0.84
N ARG A 188 9.46 -3.79 0.40
CA ARG A 188 9.84 -3.92 -1.00
C ARG A 188 10.31 -5.35 -1.25
N LEU A 189 9.66 -6.01 -2.21
CA LEU A 189 9.87 -7.43 -2.47
C LEU A 189 10.18 -7.66 -3.95
N PRO A 190 11.31 -8.31 -4.27
CA PRO A 190 11.61 -8.67 -5.65
C PRO A 190 10.65 -9.74 -6.16
N PHE A 191 10.29 -9.66 -7.45
CA PHE A 191 9.68 -10.78 -8.14
C PHE A 191 10.75 -11.78 -8.58
N HIS A 192 10.40 -13.07 -8.61
CA HIS A 192 11.24 -14.19 -9.02
C HIS A 192 10.60 -14.96 -10.17
N PHE A 193 11.42 -15.73 -10.88
CA PHE A 193 10.98 -16.59 -11.97
C PHE A 193 10.10 -17.75 -11.47
N LEU A 194 9.21 -18.22 -12.35
CA LEU A 194 8.40 -19.41 -12.15
C LEU A 194 9.26 -20.69 -12.14
N PRO A 195 8.78 -21.80 -11.54
CA PRO A 195 7.48 -21.96 -10.88
C PRO A 195 7.39 -21.30 -9.50
N VAL A 196 6.17 -21.06 -9.02
CA VAL A 196 5.91 -20.57 -7.65
C VAL A 196 6.34 -21.64 -6.64
N GLN A 197 7.15 -21.27 -5.66
CA GLN A 197 7.63 -22.18 -4.62
C GLN A 197 7.29 -21.63 -3.23
N ALA A 198 6.01 -21.70 -2.85
CA ALA A 198 5.50 -21.13 -1.60
C ALA A 198 6.14 -21.70 -0.32
N ALA A 199 6.70 -22.91 -0.39
CA ALA A 199 7.36 -23.58 0.73
C ALA A 199 8.79 -23.09 1.02
N LEU A 200 9.40 -22.27 0.15
CA LEU A 200 10.76 -21.77 0.37
C LEU A 200 10.83 -20.81 1.57
N SER A 201 11.87 -20.93 2.38
CA SER A 201 12.15 -19.92 3.42
C SER A 201 12.68 -18.62 2.82
N SER A 202 12.57 -17.51 3.56
CA SER A 202 13.18 -16.23 3.17
C SER A 202 14.67 -16.34 2.79
N PHE A 203 15.44 -17.18 3.48
CA PHE A 203 16.85 -17.39 3.16
C PHE A 203 17.06 -18.03 1.78
N GLN A 204 16.27 -19.04 1.45
CA GLN A 204 16.32 -19.71 0.15
C GLN A 204 15.83 -18.79 -0.97
N LEU A 205 14.77 -18.02 -0.70
CA LEU A 205 14.22 -17.04 -1.64
C LEU A 205 15.24 -15.96 -2.00
N ASN A 206 16.01 -15.46 -1.03
CA ASN A 206 17.07 -14.47 -1.27
C ASN A 206 18.20 -15.00 -2.17
N SER A 207 18.33 -16.32 -2.31
CA SER A 207 19.29 -16.93 -3.24
C SER A 207 18.72 -17.13 -4.64
N MET A 208 17.42 -16.91 -4.85
CA MET A 208 16.80 -17.05 -6.15
C MET A 208 17.10 -15.85 -7.05
N PRO A 209 17.33 -16.06 -8.35
CA PRO A 209 17.42 -14.97 -9.31
C PRO A 209 16.16 -14.11 -9.32
N GLN A 210 16.34 -12.80 -9.29
CA GLN A 210 15.25 -11.84 -9.47
C GLN A 210 14.79 -11.83 -10.92
N LEU A 211 13.47 -11.80 -11.11
CA LEU A 211 12.82 -11.52 -12.38
C LEU A 211 12.96 -10.03 -12.69
N SER A 212 13.91 -9.71 -13.57
CA SER A 212 14.22 -8.33 -13.99
C SER A 212 14.54 -7.42 -12.79
N LYS A 213 14.20 -6.13 -12.86
CA LYS A 213 14.27 -5.19 -11.73
C LYS A 213 12.91 -4.97 -11.07
N MET A 214 11.96 -5.86 -11.33
CA MET A 214 10.57 -5.72 -10.88
C MET A 214 10.43 -6.02 -9.40
N GLU A 215 9.71 -5.15 -8.71
CA GLU A 215 9.46 -5.25 -7.27
C GLU A 215 8.03 -4.80 -6.94
N VAL A 216 7.43 -5.43 -5.93
CA VAL A 216 6.17 -4.97 -5.34
C VAL A 216 6.46 -4.21 -4.05
N CYS A 217 5.80 -3.07 -3.90
CA CYS A 217 5.81 -2.25 -2.71
C CYS A 217 4.44 -2.35 -2.01
N LEU A 218 4.46 -2.76 -0.74
CA LEU A 218 3.27 -2.96 0.07
C LEU A 218 3.47 -2.48 1.51
N ARG A 219 2.37 -2.30 2.24
CA ARG A 219 2.37 -2.00 3.68
C ARG A 219 1.58 -3.02 4.46
N ILE A 220 2.08 -3.36 5.63
CA ILE A 220 1.36 -4.19 6.61
C ILE A 220 1.12 -3.34 7.85
N VAL A 221 -0.15 -3.26 8.28
CA VAL A 221 -0.53 -2.47 9.45
C VAL A 221 -1.36 -3.33 10.40
N ASN A 222 -1.00 -3.31 11.68
CA ASN A 222 -1.76 -3.98 12.74
C ASN A 222 -3.16 -3.37 12.82
N ALA A 223 -4.21 -4.19 12.93
CA ALA A 223 -5.58 -3.69 13.02
C ALA A 223 -5.84 -2.87 14.28
N CYS A 224 -5.05 -3.06 15.35
CA CYS A 224 -5.08 -2.23 16.55
C CYS A 224 -4.55 -0.81 16.34
N ASP A 225 -3.74 -0.56 15.28
CA ASP A 225 -3.31 0.79 14.88
C ASP A 225 -4.44 1.54 14.12
N GLY A 226 -5.69 1.21 14.45
CA GLY A 226 -6.90 1.49 13.70
C GLY A 226 -7.27 2.96 13.59
N ASP A 227 -6.78 3.84 14.47
CA ASP A 227 -7.16 5.24 14.49
C ASP A 227 -5.93 6.17 14.57
N ALA A 228 -5.62 6.81 13.42
CA ALA A 228 -5.06 8.18 13.25
C ALA A 228 -3.90 8.31 12.23
N ARG A 229 -3.12 7.27 11.90
CA ARG A 229 -1.94 7.41 11.01
C ARG A 229 -1.78 6.36 9.90
N SER A 230 -2.48 5.23 9.99
CA SER A 230 -2.31 4.05 9.12
C SER A 230 -3.03 4.10 7.77
N PHE A 231 -4.02 4.99 7.62
CA PHE A 231 -4.70 5.27 6.35
C PHE A 231 -3.96 6.23 5.42
N ALA A 232 -2.69 6.56 5.74
CA ALA A 232 -1.89 7.47 4.94
C ALA A 232 -2.03 7.13 3.44
N LYS A 233 -2.47 8.14 2.68
CA LYS A 233 -2.48 8.15 1.22
C LYS A 233 -1.13 7.63 0.75
N MET A 234 -1.13 6.79 -0.30
CA MET A 234 0.09 6.26 -0.90
C MET A 234 1.11 7.39 -1.06
N ASP A 235 2.22 7.29 -0.31
CA ASP A 235 3.32 8.24 -0.38
C ASP A 235 4.22 7.81 -1.54
N PRO A 236 4.49 8.69 -2.53
CA PRO A 236 5.39 8.38 -3.64
C PRO A 236 6.85 8.17 -3.17
N ASN A 237 7.18 8.42 -1.90
CA ASN A 237 8.52 8.19 -1.37
C ASN A 237 8.84 6.70 -1.18
N ILE A 238 9.30 6.09 -2.27
CA ILE A 238 9.89 4.75 -2.37
C ILE A 238 10.98 4.43 -1.33
N ASN A 239 11.65 5.43 -0.73
CA ASN A 239 12.73 5.20 0.23
C ASN A 239 12.21 4.74 1.60
N LEU A 240 10.89 4.85 1.84
CA LEU A 240 10.26 4.33 3.05
C LEU A 240 10.19 2.80 3.04
N TYR A 241 10.22 2.17 1.86
CA TYR A 241 10.08 0.71 1.72
C TYR A 241 11.42 0.03 1.89
N LYS A 242 11.46 -0.95 2.81
CA LYS A 242 12.67 -1.72 3.12
C LYS A 242 12.61 -3.12 2.53
N TYR A 243 13.78 -3.67 2.25
CA TYR A 243 13.92 -5.08 1.89
C TYR A 243 13.76 -5.97 3.12
N PHE A 244 13.22 -7.16 2.89
CA PHE A 244 13.24 -8.21 3.91
C PHE A 244 14.68 -8.68 4.11
N THR A 245 15.28 -8.31 5.24
CA THR A 245 16.67 -8.68 5.57
C THR A 245 16.63 -9.78 6.62
N VAL A 246 17.03 -10.99 6.26
CA VAL A 246 17.22 -12.06 7.23
C VAL A 246 18.47 -11.72 8.04
N VAL A 247 18.31 -11.36 9.30
CA VAL A 247 19.45 -11.21 10.22
C VAL A 247 20.07 -12.59 10.39
N THR A 248 21.24 -12.82 9.79
CA THR A 248 22.07 -13.97 10.13
C THR A 248 22.53 -13.77 11.57
N LYS A 249 22.05 -14.62 12.49
CA LYS A 249 22.71 -14.74 13.80
C LYS A 249 24.14 -15.19 13.53
N SER A 250 25.10 -14.29 13.71
CA SER A 250 26.49 -14.66 13.82
C SER A 250 26.63 -15.49 15.10
N ASN A 251 26.75 -16.81 14.96
CA ASN A 251 27.20 -17.65 16.06
C ASN A 251 28.66 -17.28 16.36
N SER A 252 28.86 -16.28 17.21
CA SER A 252 30.10 -16.12 17.95
C SER A 252 30.16 -17.23 19.00
N GLY A 253 30.51 -18.44 18.54
CA GLY A 253 30.92 -19.52 19.41
C GLY A 253 32.31 -19.22 19.93
N THR A 254 32.39 -18.65 21.13
CA THR A 254 33.57 -18.72 21.98
C THR A 254 33.52 -20.05 22.73
N ILE A 255 34.55 -20.88 22.55
CA ILE A 255 35.43 -21.48 23.58
C ILE A 255 36.64 -22.04 22.84
#